data_AF-A0A7X1X108-F1
#
_entry.id   AF-A0A7X1X108-F1
#
_cell.length_a   1.000
_cell.length_b   1.000
_cell.length_c   1.000
_cell.angle_alpha   90.00
_cell.angle_beta   90.00
_cell.angle_gamma   90.00
#
_symmetry.space_group_name_H-M   'P 1'
#
loop_
_entity.id
_entity.type
_entity.pdbx_description
1 polymer ?
#
loop_
_entity_poly.entity_id
_entity_poly.type
_entity_poly.pdbx_seq_one_letter_code
_entity_poly.pdbx_strand_id
1 'polypeptide(L)'
;YPGRIDLGLGRAPGSDQMTARALRRERSGSSDDFPEDVAELARYLGPRTPDQRVIAMPGTGTNVPIWLLGSSLFSAQLAGERGLPYAFASHFAPRLMHEAIRVYRNHFKP
;
A
#
# COMPACT_ATOMS: atom_id res chain seq x y z
N TYR A 1 16.72 -13.47 -2.34
CA TYR A 1 16.39 -13.28 -3.77
C TYR A 1 16.62 -11.82 -4.17
N PRO A 2 17.89 -11.39 -4.34
CA PRO A 2 18.21 -9.98 -4.57
C PRO A 2 17.50 -9.45 -5.82
N GLY A 3 16.82 -8.32 -5.70
CA GLY A 3 16.16 -7.64 -6.83
C GLY A 3 15.02 -8.39 -7.50
N ARG A 4 14.42 -9.41 -6.86
CA ARG A 4 13.32 -10.20 -7.44
C ARG A 4 12.01 -10.16 -6.66
N ILE A 5 11.90 -9.30 -5.66
CA ILE A 5 10.73 -9.23 -4.79
C ILE A 5 10.16 -7.82 -4.88
N ASP A 6 8.89 -7.75 -5.26
CA ASP A 6 8.06 -6.56 -5.17
C ASP A 6 6.99 -6.79 -4.10
N LEU A 7 6.70 -5.76 -3.29
CA LEU A 7 5.68 -5.82 -2.26
C LEU A 7 4.42 -5.09 -2.72
N GLY A 8 3.45 -5.86 -3.20
CA GLY A 8 2.14 -5.34 -3.56
C GLY A 8 1.25 -5.12 -2.34
N LEU A 9 0.73 -3.90 -2.16
CA LEU A 9 -0.17 -3.53 -1.07
C LEU A 9 -1.53 -3.08 -1.60
N GLY A 10 -2.60 -3.70 -1.09
CA GLY A 10 -3.98 -3.35 -1.41
C GLY A 10 -4.80 -3.14 -0.15
N ARG A 11 -5.79 -2.25 -0.23
CA ARG A 11 -6.67 -1.90 0.90
C ARG A 11 -7.70 -2.99 1.24
N ALA A 12 -8.03 -3.86 0.27
CA ALA A 12 -9.09 -4.85 0.43
C ALA A 12 -8.74 -5.85 1.55
N PRO A 13 -9.73 -6.33 2.34
CA PRO A 13 -9.50 -7.19 3.50
C PRO A 13 -8.96 -8.60 3.16
N GLY A 14 -8.81 -8.94 1.87
CA GLY A 14 -8.27 -10.22 1.41
C GLY A 14 -9.20 -11.43 1.57
N SER A 15 -10.35 -11.26 2.23
CA SER A 15 -11.37 -12.30 2.46
C SER A 15 -12.76 -11.70 2.69
N ASP A 16 -13.75 -12.55 2.97
CA ASP A 16 -15.09 -12.12 3.37
C ASP A 16 -15.09 -11.37 4.71
N GLN A 17 -16.18 -10.65 5.01
CA GLN A 17 -16.24 -9.82 6.22
C GLN A 17 -16.14 -10.63 7.52
N MET A 18 -16.67 -11.85 7.56
CA MET A 18 -16.63 -12.69 8.76
C MET A 18 -15.19 -13.15 9.02
N THR A 19 -14.52 -13.66 7.98
CA THR A 19 -13.10 -14.05 8.06
C THR A 19 -12.21 -12.86 8.40
N ALA A 20 -12.42 -11.72 7.76
CA ALA A 20 -11.67 -10.49 8.03
C ALA A 20 -11.83 -10.03 9.49
N ARG A 21 -13.05 -10.10 10.05
CA ARG A 21 -13.32 -9.78 11.46
C ARG A 21 -12.62 -10.75 12.42
N ALA A 22 -12.59 -12.04 12.09
CA ALA A 22 -11.91 -13.04 12.91
C ALA A 22 -10.38 -12.82 12.96
N LEU A 23 -9.77 -12.45 11.83
CA LEU A 23 -8.34 -12.15 11.74
C LEU A 23 -7.96 -10.80 12.37
N ARG A 24 -8.86 -9.82 12.36
CA ARG A 24 -8.65 -8.47 12.91
C ARG A 24 -9.07 -8.35 14.38
N ARG A 25 -8.94 -9.41 15.19
CA ARG A 25 -9.15 -9.32 16.65
C ARG A 25 -8.29 -8.17 17.20
N GLU A 26 -8.95 -7.11 17.69
CA GLU A 26 -8.39 -5.92 18.37
C GLU A 26 -7.84 -4.75 17.53
N ARG A 27 -7.76 -4.84 16.19
CA ARG A 27 -7.49 -3.63 15.38
C ARG A 27 -8.80 -2.95 14.97
N SER A 28 -9.13 -1.86 15.66
CA SER A 28 -10.15 -0.87 15.23
C SER A 28 -9.72 -0.08 13.98
N GLY A 29 -8.89 -0.67 13.11
CA GLY A 29 -8.36 -0.01 11.94
C GLY A 29 -9.40 0.06 10.83
N SER A 30 -9.82 1.27 10.49
CA SER A 30 -10.66 1.54 9.33
C SER A 30 -9.87 1.22 8.06
N SER A 31 -10.56 1.02 6.94
CA SER A 31 -9.88 1.05 5.64
C SER A 31 -9.25 2.42 5.34
N ASP A 32 -9.64 3.44 6.10
CA ASP A 32 -9.13 4.80 6.00
C ASP A 32 -7.71 4.94 6.57
N ASP A 33 -7.24 4.00 7.39
CA ASP A 33 -5.89 3.99 7.96
C ASP A 33 -4.83 3.45 6.99
N PHE A 34 -5.25 2.99 5.81
CA PHE A 34 -4.37 2.39 4.82
C PHE A 34 -3.19 3.30 4.38
N PRO A 35 -3.36 4.63 4.18
CA PRO A 35 -2.24 5.54 3.91
C PRO A 35 -1.18 5.55 5.01
N GLU A 36 -1.61 5.48 6.27
CA GLU A 36 -0.75 5.46 7.47
C GLU A 36 -0.04 4.10 7.59
N ASP A 37 -0.76 3.00 7.38
CA ASP A 37 -0.20 1.64 7.36
C ASP A 37 0.91 1.50 6.31
N VAL A 38 0.70 2.04 5.10
CA VAL A 38 1.72 2.05 4.03
C VAL A 38 2.95 2.84 4.46
N ALA A 39 2.75 4.00 5.09
CA ALA A 39 3.85 4.84 5.58
C ALA A 39 4.65 4.15 6.69
N GLU A 40 3.95 3.52 7.63
CA GLU A 40 4.55 2.79 8.74
C GLU A 40 5.37 1.60 8.23
N LEU A 41 4.82 0.83 7.28
CA LEU A 41 5.52 -0.29 6.67
C LEU A 41 6.77 0.15 5.90
N ALA A 42 6.67 1.21 5.10
CA ALA A 42 7.82 1.77 4.40
C ALA A 42 8.94 2.19 5.37
N ARG A 43 8.57 2.79 6.51
CA ARG A 43 9.52 3.13 7.58
C ARG A 43 10.17 1.89 8.20
N TYR A 44 9.44 0.80 8.40
CA TYR A 44 10.00 -0.44 8.93
C TYR A 44 11.02 -1.10 7.98
N LEU A 45 10.78 -1.03 6.67
CA LEU A 45 11.65 -1.60 5.63
C LEU A 45 12.82 -0.68 5.25
N GLY A 46 12.75 0.60 5.59
CA GLY A 46 13.80 1.58 5.39
C GLY A 46 14.96 1.47 6.40
N PRO A 47 15.89 2.44 6.37
CA PRO A 47 16.97 2.53 7.35
C PRO A 47 16.42 2.70 8.77
N ARG A 48 17.08 2.06 9.74
CA ARG A 48 16.74 2.19 11.16
C ARG A 48 16.91 3.63 11.65
N THR A 49 15.90 4.17 12.33
CA THR A 49 16.04 5.45 13.04
C THR A 49 16.46 5.23 14.50
N PRO A 50 17.19 6.19 15.14
CA PRO A 50 17.68 6.03 16.51
C PRO A 50 16.59 5.76 17.57
N ASP A 51 15.40 6.29 17.37
CA ASP A 51 14.24 6.24 18.26
C ASP A 51 13.28 5.07 17.99
N GLN A 52 13.60 4.22 17.01
CA GLN A 52 12.73 3.14 16.56
C GLN A 52 12.68 1.98 17.58
N ARG A 53 11.55 1.83 18.27
CA ARG A 53 11.30 0.75 19.25
C ARG A 53 11.06 -0.63 18.64
N VAL A 54 10.44 -0.67 17.45
CA VAL A 54 10.11 -1.91 16.73
C VAL A 54 10.95 -2.01 15.46
N ILE A 55 11.72 -3.09 15.34
CA ILE A 55 12.62 -3.32 14.22
C ILE A 55 12.10 -4.53 13.43
N ALA A 56 11.88 -4.36 12.13
CA ALA A 56 11.48 -5.46 11.26
C ALA A 56 12.73 -6.28 10.93
N MET A 57 12.89 -7.46 11.52
CA MET A 57 13.98 -8.38 11.16
C MET A 57 13.42 -9.57 10.36
N PRO A 58 13.97 -9.90 9.16
CA PRO A 58 15.14 -9.32 8.50
C PRO A 58 14.84 -8.12 7.57
N GLY A 59 13.67 -7.46 7.69
CA GLY A 59 13.18 -6.46 6.74
C GLY A 59 13.84 -5.07 6.78
N THR A 60 14.45 -4.65 7.88
CA THR A 60 15.08 -3.34 8.02
C THR A 60 16.23 -3.16 7.02
N GLY A 61 16.27 -1.99 6.37
CA GLY A 61 17.28 -1.64 5.37
C GLY A 61 17.11 -2.36 4.04
N THR A 62 16.10 -3.22 3.88
CA THR A 62 15.89 -3.94 2.62
C THR A 62 15.36 -3.04 1.50
N ASN A 63 14.62 -1.97 1.85
CA ASN A 63 14.01 -1.05 0.89
C ASN A 63 13.27 -1.79 -0.25
N VAL A 64 12.55 -2.87 0.09
CA VAL A 64 11.81 -3.65 -0.90
C VAL A 64 10.85 -2.72 -1.67
N PRO A 65 10.84 -2.74 -3.02
CA PRO A 65 9.95 -1.89 -3.79
C PRO A 65 8.49 -2.13 -3.45
N ILE A 66 7.79 -1.05 -3.06
CA ILE A 66 6.35 -1.10 -2.73
C ILE A 66 5.55 -0.71 -3.97
N TRP A 67 4.52 -1.49 -4.27
CA TRP A 67 3.53 -1.20 -5.29
C TRP A 67 2.15 -1.03 -4.66
N LEU A 68 1.47 0.07 -4.95
CA LEU A 68 0.06 0.21 -4.56
C LEU A 68 -0.85 -0.46 -5.60
N LEU A 69 -1.72 -1.34 -5.12
CA LEU A 69 -2.73 -2.06 -5.89
C LEU A 69 -4.09 -1.44 -5.59
N GLY A 70 -4.89 -1.15 -6.62
CA GLY A 70 -6.23 -0.64 -6.36
C GLY A 70 -7.17 -0.62 -7.55
N SER A 71 -8.45 -0.40 -7.24
CA SER A 71 -9.57 -0.37 -8.19
C SER A 71 -10.44 0.88 -8.04
N SER A 72 -9.92 1.92 -7.39
CA SER A 72 -10.63 3.19 -7.14
C SER A 72 -9.76 4.41 -7.42
N LEU A 73 -10.40 5.56 -7.66
CA LEU A 73 -9.68 6.82 -7.84
C LEU A 73 -8.89 7.25 -6.59
N PHE A 74 -9.40 6.93 -5.40
CA PHE A 74 -8.67 7.13 -4.14
C PHE A 74 -7.31 6.44 -4.15
N SER A 75 -7.25 5.16 -4.53
CA SER A 75 -5.98 4.42 -4.57
C SER A 75 -5.00 4.98 -5.60
N ALA A 76 -5.51 5.51 -6.71
CA ALA A 76 -4.70 6.17 -7.73
C ALA A 76 -4.13 7.51 -7.22
N GLN A 77 -4.96 8.31 -6.55
CA GLN A 77 -4.54 9.57 -5.94
C GLN A 77 -3.48 9.33 -4.86
N LEU A 78 -3.72 8.38 -3.94
CA LEU A 78 -2.78 8.03 -2.88
C LEU A 78 -1.43 7.59 -3.46
N ALA A 79 -1.43 6.72 -4.48
CA ALA A 79 -0.18 6.29 -5.11
C ALA A 79 0.58 7.45 -5.76
N GLY A 80 -0.14 8.38 -6.40
CA GLY A 80 0.45 9.60 -6.94
C GLY A 80 1.07 10.47 -5.85
N GLU A 81 0.29 10.80 -4.82
CA GLU A 81 0.74 11.68 -3.72
C GLU A 81 1.93 11.12 -2.93
N ARG A 82 2.10 9.79 -2.89
CA ARG A 82 3.22 9.12 -2.24
C ARG A 82 4.39 8.81 -3.18
N GLY A 83 4.29 9.16 -4.46
CA GLY A 83 5.33 8.87 -5.46
C GLY A 83 5.53 7.37 -5.72
N LEU A 84 4.56 6.53 -5.36
CA LEU A 84 4.70 5.08 -5.43
C LEU A 84 4.29 4.53 -6.81
N PRO A 85 4.90 3.42 -7.26
CA PRO A 85 4.39 2.62 -8.36
C PRO A 85 2.94 2.19 -8.14
N TYR A 86 2.14 2.20 -9.21
CA TYR A 86 0.71 1.92 -9.13
C TYR A 86 0.25 0.88 -10.15
N ALA A 87 -0.55 -0.09 -9.68
CA ALA A 87 -1.20 -1.11 -10.50
C ALA A 87 -2.73 -1.04 -10.34
N PHE A 88 -3.42 -0.65 -11.41
CA PHE A 88 -4.88 -0.55 -11.43
C PHE A 88 -5.54 -1.87 -11.85
N ALA A 89 -6.47 -2.37 -11.05
CA ALA A 89 -7.22 -3.59 -11.34
C ALA A 89 -8.40 -3.30 -12.29
N SER A 90 -8.11 -3.18 -13.59
CA SER A 90 -9.09 -2.86 -14.63
C SER A 90 -10.23 -3.88 -14.75
N HIS A 91 -10.00 -5.15 -14.39
CA HIS A 91 -11.04 -6.18 -14.41
C HIS A 91 -12.13 -5.97 -13.35
N PHE A 92 -11.82 -5.28 -12.24
CA PHE A 92 -12.82 -4.94 -11.21
C PHE A 92 -13.56 -3.63 -11.50
N ALA A 93 -12.85 -2.64 -12.06
CA ALA A 93 -13.41 -1.31 -12.29
C ALA A 93 -13.03 -0.76 -13.69
N PRO A 94 -13.43 -1.42 -14.78
CA PRO A 94 -12.95 -1.08 -16.12
C PRO A 94 -13.31 0.35 -16.54
N ARG A 95 -14.51 0.81 -16.15
CA ARG A 95 -14.99 2.18 -16.41
C ARG A 95 -14.11 3.27 -15.80
N LEU A 96 -13.36 2.98 -14.75
CA LEU A 96 -12.53 3.96 -14.04
C LEU A 96 -11.07 3.94 -14.51
N MET A 97 -10.66 3.00 -15.37
CA MET A 97 -9.25 2.78 -15.70
C MET A 97 -8.53 4.03 -16.21
N HIS A 98 -9.08 4.70 -17.24
CA HIS A 98 -8.44 5.88 -17.81
C HIS A 98 -8.42 7.06 -16.83
N GLU A 99 -9.49 7.21 -16.04
CA GLU A 99 -9.56 8.26 -15.04
C GLU A 99 -8.56 8.01 -13.90
N ALA A 100 -8.44 6.78 -13.42
CA ALA A 100 -7.46 6.40 -12.40
C ALA A 100 -6.03 6.69 -12.86
N ILE A 101 -5.68 6.34 -14.11
CA ILE A 101 -4.36 6.64 -14.68
C ILE A 101 -4.11 8.16 -14.72
N ARG A 102 -5.11 8.94 -15.12
CA ARG A 102 -5.03 10.42 -15.14
C ARG A 102 -4.84 10.98 -13.75
N VAL A 103 -5.63 10.53 -12.77
CA VAL A 103 -5.56 10.96 -11.37
C VAL A 103 -4.18 10.65 -10.79
N TYR A 104 -3.68 9.44 -10.99
CA TYR A 104 -2.34 9.02 -10.56
C TYR A 104 -1.25 9.97 -11.10
N ARG A 105 -1.22 10.17 -12.43
CA ARG A 105 -0.22 11.01 -13.08
C ARG A 105 -0.29 12.47 -12.63
N ASN A 106 -1.49 13.01 -12.44
CA ASN A 106 -1.68 14.40 -12.03
C ASN A 106 -1.24 14.67 -10.58
N HIS A 107 -1.30 13.67 -9.71
CA HIS A 107 -0.90 13.80 -8.31
C HIS A 107 0.51 13.27 -8.03
N PHE A 108 1.19 12.71 -9.04
CA PHE A 108 2.49 12.08 -8.86
C PHE A 108 3.53 13.07 -8.34
N LYS A 109 4.09 12.78 -7.16
CA LYS A 109 5.19 13.53 -6.55
C LYS A 109 6.48 12.70 -6.68
N PRO A 110 7.46 13.13 -7.50
CA PRO A 110 8.73 12.45 -7.66
C PRO A 110 9.55 12.34 -6.36
#